data_AF-A0A4V2MC42-F1
#
_entry.id   AF-A0A4V2MC42-F1
#
_cell.length_a   1.000
_cell.length_b   1.000
_cell.length_c   1.000
_cell.angle_alpha   90.00
_cell.angle_beta   90.00
_cell.angle_gamma   90.00
#
_symmetry.space_group_name_H-M   'P 1'
#
loop_
_entity.id
_entity.type
_entity.pdbx_description
1 polymer ?
#
loop_
_entity_poly.entity_id
_entity_poly.type
_entity_poly.pdbx_seq_one_letter_code
_entity_poly.pdbx_strand_id
1 'polypeptide(L)'
;MSGLLGVDELRTDLAGVLVRFRRGRTRAFSFGDGEPEAVMLTYDEFEDLGGEAKFGSPGEAVDPGELAARLRRVVEAWRVGRGAPVVWGYDGQPEAVVMSTAQYRDLRGDDQPPVGVVDDPTVRAYASGPLPGSRPLDLDEWAAGDPFTRELLDEIRAEERPPNDER
;
A
#
# COMPACT_ATOMS: atom_id res chain seq x y z
N MET A 1 -12.71 7.24 10.42
CA MET A 1 -11.79 8.37 10.20
C MET A 1 -10.45 7.77 9.88
N SER A 2 -10.01 7.83 8.63
CA SER A 2 -8.64 7.47 8.27
C SER A 2 -7.71 8.51 8.91
N GLY A 3 -6.85 8.06 9.83
CA GLY A 3 -5.86 8.90 10.52
C GLY A 3 -4.69 9.23 9.61
N LEU A 4 -4.96 9.93 8.51
CA LEU A 4 -3.94 10.40 7.59
C LEU A 4 -3.15 11.53 8.25
N LEU A 5 -1.83 11.41 8.27
CA LEU A 5 -0.94 12.40 8.85
C LEU A 5 -0.87 13.63 7.93
N GLY A 6 -0.95 14.84 8.50
CA GLY A 6 -0.79 16.09 7.73
C GLY A 6 0.68 16.36 7.37
N VAL A 7 0.92 17.17 6.33
CA VAL A 7 2.30 17.51 5.91
C VAL A 7 3.06 18.24 7.01
N ASP A 8 2.36 19.14 7.71
CA ASP A 8 2.95 19.89 8.83
C ASP A 8 3.25 19.05 10.05
N GLU A 9 2.38 18.11 10.36
CA GLU A 9 2.57 17.18 11.47
C GLU A 9 3.81 16.32 11.22
N LEU A 10 3.91 15.74 10.01
CA LEU A 10 5.06 14.94 9.60
C LEU A 10 6.37 15.71 9.67
N ARG A 11 6.36 16.96 9.21
CA ARG A 11 7.54 17.84 9.23
C ARG A 11 8.13 17.99 10.63
N THR A 12 7.31 17.95 11.68
CA THR A 12 7.76 18.08 13.06
C THR A 12 8.32 16.80 13.67
N ASP A 13 8.10 15.63 13.05
CA ASP A 13 8.47 14.32 13.60
C ASP A 13 9.29 13.43 12.64
N LEU A 14 10.03 14.02 11.70
CA LEU A 14 10.86 13.24 10.76
C LEU A 14 11.92 12.36 11.48
N ALA A 15 12.51 12.87 12.56
CA ALA A 15 13.43 12.07 13.38
C ALA A 15 12.72 10.86 14.02
N GLY A 16 11.49 11.05 14.51
CA GLY A 16 10.69 9.97 15.07
C GLY A 16 10.30 8.93 14.02
N VAL A 17 10.03 9.35 12.78
CA VAL A 17 9.81 8.44 11.64
C VAL A 17 11.00 7.52 11.42
N LEU A 18 12.23 8.05 11.35
CA LEU A 18 13.43 7.22 11.18
C LEU A 18 13.61 6.25 12.34
N VAL A 19 13.39 6.69 13.59
CA VAL A 19 13.44 5.79 14.75
C VAL A 19 12.44 4.64 14.63
N ARG A 20 11.24 4.89 14.10
CA ARG A 20 10.23 3.85 13.87
C ARG A 20 10.62 2.90 12.74
N PHE A 21 11.17 3.41 11.64
CA PHE A 21 11.70 2.61 10.53
C PHE A 21 12.85 1.69 10.97
N ARG A 22 13.88 2.23 11.63
CA ARG A 22 15.01 1.44 12.15
C ARG A 22 14.57 0.30 13.09
N ARG A 23 13.46 0.48 13.79
CA ARG A 23 12.88 -0.52 14.71
C ARG A 23 11.90 -1.47 14.04
N GLY A 24 11.67 -1.35 12.73
CA GLY A 24 10.67 -2.13 11.99
C GLY A 24 9.23 -1.91 12.47
N ARG A 25 8.94 -0.79 13.13
CA ARG A 25 7.63 -0.50 13.74
C ARG A 25 6.66 0.19 12.79
N THR A 26 7.14 0.61 11.62
CA THR A 26 6.36 1.32 10.61
C THR A 26 6.84 0.84 9.24
N ARG A 27 5.89 0.66 8.31
CA ARG A 27 6.13 0.35 6.89
C ARG A 27 5.86 1.60 6.06
N ALA A 28 5.91 1.50 4.73
CA ALA A 28 5.46 2.60 3.87
C ALA A 28 4.06 3.11 4.29
N PHE A 29 3.91 4.43 4.35
CA PHE A 29 2.65 5.08 4.73
C PHE A 29 2.42 6.38 3.95
N SER A 30 1.16 6.64 3.61
CA SER A 30 0.74 7.89 2.97
C SER A 30 0.53 9.02 3.97
N PHE A 31 0.71 10.24 3.51
CA PHE A 31 0.42 11.47 4.24
C PHE A 31 -0.02 12.58 3.26
N GLY A 32 -0.67 13.61 3.79
CA GLY A 32 -1.16 14.74 3.00
C GLY A 32 -2.23 15.55 3.72
N ASP A 33 -2.56 16.71 3.17
CA ASP A 33 -3.48 17.67 3.80
C ASP A 33 -4.93 17.36 3.40
N GLY A 34 -5.45 16.22 3.89
CA GLY A 34 -6.83 15.76 3.70
C GLY A 34 -6.99 14.57 2.76
N GLU A 35 -6.02 14.35 1.85
CA GLU A 35 -5.95 13.22 0.92
C GLU A 35 -4.52 12.65 0.90
N PRO A 36 -4.31 11.39 0.51
CA PRO A 36 -2.97 10.81 0.37
C PRO A 36 -2.22 11.43 -0.83
N GLU A 37 -1.25 12.30 -0.55
CA GLU A 37 -0.52 13.07 -1.56
C GLU A 37 0.91 12.54 -1.77
N ALA A 38 1.52 12.09 -0.70
CA ALA A 38 2.88 11.58 -0.69
C ALA A 38 2.98 10.33 0.17
N VAL A 39 4.02 9.55 -0.08
CA VAL A 39 4.35 8.31 0.62
C VAL A 39 5.73 8.45 1.21
N MET A 40 5.86 8.00 2.45
CA MET A 40 7.13 7.79 3.12
C MET A 40 7.42 6.29 3.16
N LEU A 41 8.63 5.87 2.81
CA LEU A 41 9.09 4.48 2.85
C LEU A 41 10.55 4.39 3.30
N THR A 42 11.00 3.19 3.69
CA THR A 42 12.43 2.96 3.98
C THR A 42 13.25 2.97 2.68
N TYR A 43 14.54 3.28 2.80
CA TYR A 43 15.43 3.16 1.65
C TYR A 43 15.53 1.73 1.14
N ASP A 44 15.62 0.75 2.04
CA ASP A 44 15.62 -0.67 1.68
C ASP A 44 14.40 -1.07 0.84
N GLU A 45 13.18 -0.63 1.21
CA GLU A 45 11.97 -0.91 0.43
C GLU A 45 12.03 -0.25 -0.95
N PHE A 46 12.59 0.96 -1.03
CA PHE A 46 12.80 1.64 -2.30
C PHE A 46 13.80 0.90 -3.20
N GLU A 47 14.93 0.45 -2.63
CA GLU A 47 15.96 -0.31 -3.34
C GLU A 47 15.44 -1.67 -3.81
N ASP A 48 14.76 -2.41 -2.94
CA ASP A 48 14.16 -3.73 -3.22
C ASP A 48 13.16 -3.68 -4.39
N LEU A 49 12.43 -2.56 -4.52
CA LEU A 49 11.48 -2.32 -5.62
C LEU A 49 12.15 -1.77 -6.90
N GLY A 50 13.48 -1.66 -6.92
CA GLY A 50 14.26 -1.18 -8.07
C GLY A 50 14.17 0.34 -8.25
N GLY A 51 14.00 1.10 -7.18
CA GLY A 51 13.79 2.54 -7.22
C GLY A 51 14.92 3.33 -7.88
N GLU A 52 16.18 2.97 -7.63
CA GLU A 52 17.33 3.62 -8.25
C GLU A 52 17.33 3.48 -9.79
N ALA A 53 16.92 2.33 -10.30
CA ALA A 53 16.83 2.10 -11.74
C ALA A 53 15.68 2.90 -12.37
N LYS A 54 14.56 3.06 -11.66
CA LYS A 54 13.34 3.72 -12.17
C LYS A 54 13.41 5.25 -12.11
N PHE A 55 13.97 5.79 -11.03
CA PHE A 55 13.96 7.23 -10.76
C PHE A 55 15.35 7.87 -10.83
N GLY A 56 16.37 7.07 -11.14
CA GLY A 56 17.79 7.46 -11.09
C GLY A 56 18.38 7.27 -9.70
N SER A 57 19.70 7.09 -9.63
CA SER A 57 20.40 7.06 -8.35
C SER A 57 20.18 8.41 -7.65
N PRO A 58 19.56 8.40 -6.47
CA PRO A 58 19.38 9.63 -5.72
C PRO A 58 20.77 10.17 -5.35
N GLY A 59 20.92 11.49 -5.40
CA GLY A 59 22.14 12.13 -4.89
C GLY A 59 22.32 11.87 -3.40
N GLU A 60 23.27 12.59 -2.78
CA GLU A 60 23.48 12.51 -1.33
C GLU A 60 22.16 12.71 -0.55
N ALA A 61 21.94 11.85 0.45
CA ALA A 61 20.73 11.89 1.26
C ALA A 61 20.70 13.20 2.07
N VAL A 62 19.55 13.86 2.08
CA VAL A 62 19.41 15.10 2.86
C VAL A 62 19.08 14.83 4.32
N ASP A 63 19.55 15.69 5.21
CA ASP A 63 19.25 15.58 6.63
C ASP A 63 17.76 15.86 6.92
N PRO A 64 17.21 15.29 8.02
CA PRO A 64 15.80 15.49 8.39
C PRO A 64 15.42 16.97 8.57
N GLY A 65 16.34 17.81 9.06
CA GLY A 65 16.11 19.24 9.21
C GLY A 65 15.96 19.97 7.86
N GLU A 66 16.75 19.58 6.86
CA GLU A 66 16.64 20.13 5.52
C GLU A 66 15.35 19.66 4.84
N LEU A 67 15.04 18.35 4.95
CA LEU A 67 13.78 17.83 4.44
C LEU A 67 12.60 18.55 5.06
N ALA A 68 12.59 18.76 6.39
CA ALA A 68 11.55 19.51 7.08
C ALA A 68 11.34 20.90 6.48
N ALA A 69 12.43 21.64 6.21
CA ALA A 69 12.36 23.00 5.66
C ALA A 69 11.81 23.07 4.22
N ARG A 70 11.88 21.98 3.45
CA ARG A 70 11.44 21.93 2.06
C ARG A 70 10.23 21.03 1.78
N LEU A 71 9.78 20.23 2.75
CA LEU A 71 8.76 19.20 2.54
C LEU A 71 7.48 19.73 1.89
N ARG A 72 6.95 20.86 2.35
CA ARG A 72 5.76 21.50 1.72
C ARG A 72 5.98 21.80 0.24
N ARG A 73 7.11 22.41 -0.12
CA ARG A 73 7.45 22.74 -1.51
C ARG A 73 7.60 21.50 -2.37
N VAL A 74 8.13 20.42 -1.80
CA VAL A 74 8.25 19.11 -2.48
C VAL A 74 6.86 18.55 -2.78
N VAL A 75 5.96 18.51 -1.80
CA VAL A 75 4.58 18.04 -1.99
C VAL A 75 3.81 18.93 -2.98
N GLU A 76 3.97 20.25 -2.90
CA GLU A 76 3.38 21.20 -3.86
C GLU A 76 3.86 20.96 -5.30
N ALA A 77 5.13 20.59 -5.50
CA ALA A 77 5.63 20.23 -6.82
C ALA A 77 4.96 18.96 -7.36
N TRP A 78 4.77 17.96 -6.50
CA TRP A 78 4.10 16.71 -6.90
C TRP A 78 2.62 16.91 -7.25
N ARG A 79 1.92 17.85 -6.61
CA ARG A 79 0.53 18.23 -6.97
C ARG A 79 0.39 18.67 -8.44
N VAL A 80 1.44 19.25 -9.01
CA VAL A 80 1.49 19.66 -10.43
C VAL A 80 2.26 18.67 -11.32
N GLY A 81 2.47 17.44 -10.84
CA GLY A 81 3.10 16.35 -11.58
C GLY A 81 4.60 16.52 -11.78
N ARG A 82 5.30 17.24 -10.88
CA ARG A 82 6.73 17.53 -11.00
C ARG A 82 7.51 17.08 -9.76
N GLY A 83 8.80 16.85 -9.94
CA GLY A 83 9.73 16.55 -8.85
C GLY A 83 10.06 15.06 -8.77
N ALA A 84 11.31 14.77 -8.37
CA ALA A 84 11.80 13.42 -8.16
C ALA A 84 11.54 12.96 -6.72
N PRO A 85 11.63 11.64 -6.45
CA PRO A 85 11.74 11.13 -5.09
C PRO A 85 12.89 11.80 -4.34
N VAL A 86 12.70 12.04 -3.05
CA VAL A 86 13.72 12.65 -2.18
C VAL A 86 14.20 11.62 -1.19
N VAL A 87 15.51 11.34 -1.22
CA VAL A 87 16.16 10.45 -0.25
C VAL A 87 16.74 11.26 0.89
N TRP A 88 16.57 10.73 2.09
CA TRP A 88 16.92 11.42 3.32
C TRP A 88 17.32 10.44 4.43
N GLY A 89 18.07 10.94 5.38
CA GLY A 89 18.66 10.20 6.48
C GLY A 89 19.72 11.05 7.18
N TYR A 90 20.43 10.49 8.15
CA TYR A 90 21.47 11.23 8.86
C TYR A 90 22.85 11.05 8.22
N ASP A 91 23.67 12.11 8.29
CA ASP A 91 25.09 12.07 7.89
C ASP A 91 25.30 11.62 6.44
N GLY A 92 24.40 12.05 5.54
CA GLY A 92 24.41 11.70 4.12
C GLY A 92 24.05 10.24 3.82
N GLN A 93 23.74 9.43 4.85
CA GLN A 93 23.33 8.04 4.66
C GLN A 93 21.86 7.96 4.24
N PRO A 94 21.53 7.20 3.19
CA PRO A 94 20.15 7.00 2.78
C PRO A 94 19.45 6.06 3.76
N GLU A 95 18.35 6.52 4.37
CA GLU A 95 17.57 5.71 5.33
C GLU A 95 16.10 5.63 4.96
N ALA A 96 15.58 6.68 4.32
CA ALA A 96 14.20 6.77 3.92
C ALA A 96 14.06 7.55 2.61
N VAL A 97 12.92 7.34 1.97
CA VAL A 97 12.53 8.04 0.76
C VAL A 97 11.16 8.67 1.00
N VAL A 98 10.97 9.85 0.42
CA VAL A 98 9.65 10.46 0.28
C VAL A 98 9.37 10.70 -1.20
N MET A 99 8.20 10.29 -1.66
CA MET A 99 7.79 10.38 -3.06
C MET A 99 6.29 10.66 -3.18
N SER A 100 5.80 11.04 -4.36
CA SER A 100 4.35 11.17 -4.57
C SER A 100 3.65 9.80 -4.55
N THR A 101 2.35 9.78 -4.29
CA THR A 101 1.56 8.54 -4.39
C THR A 101 1.59 7.93 -5.79
N ALA A 102 1.61 8.76 -6.84
CA ALA A 102 1.76 8.29 -8.22
C ALA A 102 3.12 7.59 -8.45
N GLN A 103 4.22 8.19 -7.96
CA GLN A 103 5.55 7.61 -8.05
C GLN A 103 5.65 6.29 -7.29
N TYR A 104 5.00 6.17 -6.12
CA TYR A 104 5.00 4.92 -5.36
C TYR A 104 4.24 3.81 -6.09
N ARG A 105 3.16 4.13 -6.83
CA ARG A 105 2.49 3.16 -7.72
C ARG A 105 3.41 2.72 -8.86
N ASP A 106 4.08 3.66 -9.52
CA ASP A 106 5.04 3.36 -10.59
C ASP A 106 6.22 2.50 -10.06
N LEU A 107 6.68 2.78 -8.84
CA LEU A 107 7.70 2.00 -8.14
C LEU A 107 7.24 0.55 -7.95
N ARG A 108 5.99 0.33 -7.56
CA ARG A 108 5.41 -1.00 -7.35
C ARG A 108 4.95 -1.70 -8.63
N GLY A 109 4.80 -0.94 -9.73
CA GLY A 109 4.17 -1.43 -10.95
C GLY A 109 2.65 -1.56 -10.83
N ASP A 110 2.04 -0.78 -9.92
CA ASP A 110 0.58 -0.74 -9.74
C ASP A 110 -0.06 0.21 -10.77
N ASP A 111 -1.31 -0.06 -11.15
CA ASP A 111 -2.08 0.80 -12.06
C ASP A 111 -2.41 2.17 -11.41
N GLN A 112 -2.45 3.23 -12.22
CA GLN A 112 -2.87 4.54 -11.75
C GLN A 112 -4.40 4.61 -11.60
N PRO A 113 -4.92 5.25 -10.54
CA PRO A 113 -6.35 5.40 -10.35
C PRO A 113 -6.94 6.29 -11.46
N PRO A 114 -8.23 6.13 -11.80
CA PRO A 114 -8.92 7.06 -12.69
C PRO A 114 -8.84 8.50 -12.17
N VAL A 115 -8.87 9.46 -13.10
CA VAL A 115 -8.84 10.89 -12.75
C VAL A 115 -9.96 11.23 -11.77
N GLY A 116 -9.59 11.89 -10.66
CA GLY A 116 -10.53 12.30 -9.61
C GLY A 116 -10.84 11.23 -8.56
N VAL A 117 -10.28 10.02 -8.67
CA VAL A 117 -10.38 8.99 -7.64
C VAL A 117 -9.26 9.16 -6.62
N VAL A 118 -9.65 9.44 -5.37
CA VAL A 118 -8.74 9.45 -4.23
C VAL A 118 -8.43 8.01 -3.85
N ASP A 119 -7.17 7.63 -3.98
CA ASP A 119 -6.67 6.29 -3.65
C ASP A 119 -5.40 6.40 -2.81
N ASP A 120 -5.31 5.61 -1.75
CA ASP A 120 -4.13 5.52 -0.89
C ASP A 120 -3.35 4.24 -1.26
N PRO A 121 -2.20 4.35 -1.95
CA PRO A 121 -1.48 3.17 -2.44
C PRO A 121 -0.80 2.38 -1.31
N THR A 122 -0.80 2.90 -0.07
CA THR A 122 -0.27 2.21 1.11
C THR A 122 -1.36 1.44 1.87
N VAL A 123 -2.63 1.71 1.57
CA VAL A 123 -3.78 0.99 2.12
C VAL A 123 -4.33 0.04 1.06
N ARG A 124 -4.03 -1.25 1.19
CA ARG A 124 -4.62 -2.27 0.32
C ARG A 124 -6.08 -2.51 0.69
N ALA A 125 -6.98 -1.74 0.11
CA ALA A 125 -8.41 -2.04 0.09
C ALA A 125 -8.72 -2.90 -1.14
N TYR A 126 -8.61 -4.24 -1.02
CA TYR A 126 -9.23 -5.09 -2.01
C TYR A 126 -10.74 -4.96 -1.84
N ALA A 127 -11.44 -4.53 -2.89
CA ALA A 127 -12.89 -4.73 -2.97
C ALA A 127 -13.13 -6.24 -3.05
N SER A 128 -13.17 -6.92 -1.90
CA SER A 128 -13.54 -8.33 -1.81
C SER A 128 -15.05 -8.55 -1.97
N GLY A 129 -15.78 -7.53 -2.43
CA GLY A 129 -17.17 -7.63 -2.79
C GLY A 129 -17.32 -8.47 -4.07
N PRO A 130 -18.43 -9.21 -4.22
CA PRO A 130 -18.75 -9.86 -5.48
C PRO A 130 -18.78 -8.83 -6.61
N LEU A 131 -18.26 -9.17 -7.78
CA LEU A 131 -18.37 -8.30 -8.95
C LEU A 131 -19.86 -8.12 -9.30
N PRO A 132 -20.25 -7.01 -9.96
CA PRO A 132 -21.61 -6.86 -10.47
C PRO A 132 -22.00 -8.06 -11.36
N GLY A 133 -23.04 -8.80 -10.96
CA GLY A 133 -23.49 -10.02 -11.66
C GLY A 133 -22.85 -11.32 -11.16
N SER A 134 -21.93 -11.28 -10.19
CA SER A 134 -21.48 -12.47 -9.46
C SER A 134 -22.65 -13.08 -8.69
N ARG A 135 -22.86 -14.38 -8.87
CA ARG A 135 -23.78 -15.21 -8.08
C ARG A 135 -22.97 -16.11 -7.15
N PRO A 136 -23.51 -16.52 -5.99
CA PRO A 136 -22.88 -17.52 -5.14
C PRO A 136 -22.53 -18.78 -5.94
N LEU A 137 -21.42 -19.43 -5.57
CA LEU A 137 -21.05 -20.72 -6.13
C LEU A 137 -22.14 -21.75 -5.78
N ASP A 138 -22.74 -22.35 -6.80
CA ASP A 138 -23.64 -23.49 -6.65
C ASP A 138 -22.81 -24.78 -6.83
N LEU A 139 -22.62 -25.51 -5.73
CA LEU A 139 -21.83 -26.74 -5.72
C LEU A 139 -22.48 -27.86 -6.54
N ASP A 140 -23.82 -27.87 -6.64
CA ASP A 140 -24.54 -28.87 -7.44
C ASP A 140 -24.41 -28.57 -8.94
N GLU A 141 -24.45 -27.29 -9.33
CA GLU A 141 -24.14 -26.87 -10.71
C GLU A 141 -22.70 -27.20 -11.08
N TRP A 142 -21.75 -26.95 -10.18
CA TRP A 142 -20.34 -27.24 -10.40
C TRP A 142 -20.07 -28.75 -10.56
N ALA A 143 -20.72 -29.58 -9.73
CA ALA A 143 -20.61 -31.03 -9.78
C ALA A 143 -21.41 -31.67 -10.94
N ALA A 144 -22.26 -30.91 -11.64
CA ALA A 144 -23.09 -31.45 -12.72
C ALA A 144 -22.27 -32.02 -13.91
N GLY A 145 -20.99 -31.69 -14.04
CA GLY A 145 -20.12 -32.23 -15.09
C GLY A 145 -19.28 -33.46 -14.71
N ASP A 146 -19.15 -33.77 -13.41
CA ASP A 146 -18.18 -34.74 -12.92
C ASP A 146 -18.79 -35.71 -11.88
N PRO A 147 -18.96 -37.01 -12.24
CA PRO A 147 -19.49 -38.02 -11.35
C PRO A 147 -18.72 -38.17 -10.03
N PHE A 148 -17.39 -38.02 -10.06
CA PHE A 148 -16.55 -38.15 -8.86
C PHE A 148 -16.83 -37.03 -7.87
N THR A 149 -16.92 -35.80 -8.36
CA THR A 149 -17.28 -34.64 -7.54
C THR A 149 -18.67 -34.76 -6.92
N ARG A 150 -19.65 -35.33 -7.63
CA ARG A 150 -20.99 -35.58 -7.06
C ARG A 150 -20.95 -36.57 -5.91
N GLU A 151 -20.25 -37.69 -6.08
CA GLU A 151 -20.11 -38.72 -5.06
C GLU A 151 -19.42 -38.16 -3.81
N LEU A 152 -18.37 -37.37 -3.99
CA LEU A 152 -17.67 -36.70 -2.89
C LEU A 152 -18.58 -35.70 -2.14
N LEU A 153 -19.40 -34.92 -2.85
CA LEU A 153 -20.34 -34.00 -2.20
C LEU A 153 -21.45 -34.75 -1.45
N ASP A 154 -21.92 -35.87 -1.98
CA ASP A 154 -22.91 -36.71 -1.31
C ASP A 154 -22.34 -37.37 -0.04
N GLU A 155 -21.08 -37.79 -0.06
CA GLU A 155 -20.34 -38.29 1.11
C GLU A 155 -20.22 -37.21 2.19
N ILE A 156 -19.75 -36.00 1.85
CA ILE A 156 -19.63 -34.86 2.78
C ILE A 156 -20.99 -34.53 3.41
N ARG A 157 -22.07 -34.50 2.62
CA ARG A 157 -23.43 -34.25 3.11
C ARG A 157 -23.94 -35.34 4.05
N ALA A 158 -23.54 -36.59 3.82
CA ALA A 158 -23.89 -37.71 4.68
C ALA A 158 -23.16 -37.65 6.03
N GLU A 159 -21.90 -37.18 6.05
CA GLU A 159 -21.10 -36.99 7.25
C GLU A 159 -21.53 -35.79 8.11
N GLU A 160 -22.00 -34.71 7.50
CA GLU A 160 -22.47 -33.49 8.20
C GLU A 160 -23.87 -33.64 8.84
N ARG A 161 -24.57 -34.76 8.62
CA ARG A 161 -25.81 -35.05 9.34
C ARG A 161 -25.50 -35.33 10.82
N PRO A 162 -26.04 -34.55 11.77
CA PRO A 162 -25.92 -34.91 13.18
C PRO A 162 -26.57 -36.29 13.40
N PRO A 163 -26.03 -37.13 14.31
CA PRO A 163 -26.65 -38.39 14.63
C PRO A 163 -28.09 -38.13 15.07
N ASN A 164 -29.02 -38.81 14.40
CA ASN A 164 -30.45 -38.68 14.62
C ASN A 164 -30.73 -38.93 16.13
N ASP A 165 -31.22 -37.92 16.82
CA ASP A 165 -31.65 -38.02 18.22
C ASP A 165 -32.97 -38.80 18.21
N GLU A 166 -32.87 -40.12 18.29
CA GLU A 166 -34.01 -41.05 18.32
C GLU A 166 -34.85 -40.81 19.59
N ARG A 167 -36.09 -40.37 19.41
CA ARG A 167 -37.21 -40.61 20.34
C ARG A 167 -38.50 -40.92 19.60
#